data_AF-A0A966YE43-F1
#
_entry.id   AF-A0A966YE43-F1
#
_cell.length_a   1.000
_cell.length_b   1.000
_cell.length_c   1.000
_cell.angle_alpha   90.00
_cell.angle_beta   90.00
_cell.angle_gamma   90.00
#
_symmetry.space_group_name_H-M   'P 1'
#
loop_
_entity.id
_entity.type
_entity.pdbx_description
1 polymer ?
#
loop_
_entity_poly.entity_id
_entity_poly.type
_entity_poly.pdbx_seq_one_letter_code
_entity_poly.pdbx_strand_id
1 'polypeptide(L)'
;MATGPIYSCKSDKQRYRWASLKRQANGGPCVVKQSNNWYLELLLGMRDMLPMSVAAATYGLAFGLLATQSGFNIFQTISMSALVFGGSSQLVAMEQLSIGLGAASAILAGSALNMRILLVTATMRNVLAARPWWQVGLGTFFATDASVALMQSAKPRNMTTSYWYFLGGGASLYVIWIAVTAIGAIVSLSLIHI
;
A
#
# COMPACT_ATOMS: atom_id res chain seq x y z
N MET A 1 35.78 6.08 2.93
CA MET A 1 35.51 7.19 3.87
C MET A 1 35.31 8.45 3.06
N ALA A 2 34.10 9.01 3.05
CA ALA A 2 33.84 10.36 2.54
C ALA A 2 32.69 10.96 3.35
N THR A 3 33.04 11.67 4.42
CA THR A 3 32.14 12.43 5.29
C THR A 3 31.96 13.83 4.71
N GLY A 4 30.93 14.03 3.89
CA GLY A 4 30.48 15.36 3.48
C GLY A 4 29.39 15.90 4.43
N PRO A 5 29.36 17.21 4.72
CA PRO A 5 28.38 17.78 5.65
C PRO A 5 26.96 17.76 5.07
N ILE A 6 26.01 17.17 5.81
CA ILE A 6 24.58 17.10 5.47
C ILE A 6 23.91 18.35 6.06
N TYR A 7 23.58 19.33 5.23
CA TYR A 7 22.96 20.58 5.67
C TYR A 7 21.44 20.43 5.90
N SER A 8 20.95 21.09 6.95
CA SER A 8 19.57 21.00 7.47
C SER A 8 18.65 22.03 6.82
N CYS A 9 17.60 21.59 6.13
CA CYS A 9 16.54 22.49 5.69
C CYS A 9 15.67 22.88 6.89
N LYS A 10 15.65 24.16 7.26
CA LYS A 10 14.86 24.67 8.38
C LYS A 10 13.38 24.43 8.08
N SER A 11 12.72 23.66 8.94
CA SER A 11 11.27 23.43 8.92
C SER A 11 10.56 24.74 9.24
N ASP A 12 10.16 25.48 8.21
CA ASP A 12 9.28 26.62 8.38
C ASP A 12 7.86 26.07 8.49
N LYS A 13 7.30 26.12 9.71
CA LYS A 13 5.91 25.76 10.01
C LYS A 13 4.95 26.76 9.33
N GLN A 14 4.84 26.77 8.01
CA GLN A 14 3.74 27.46 7.34
C GLN A 14 3.30 26.78 6.03
N ARG A 15 2.10 26.21 6.14
CA ARG A 15 1.00 26.25 5.18
C ARG A 15 1.26 25.85 3.73
N TYR A 16 0.61 24.73 3.38
CA TYR A 16 -0.05 24.48 2.10
C TYR A 16 -0.32 25.74 1.26
N ARG A 17 0.55 26.00 0.28
CA ARG A 17 0.26 26.83 -0.88
C ARG A 17 1.16 26.40 -2.03
N TRP A 18 0.52 25.88 -3.06
CA TRP A 18 1.11 25.44 -4.31
C TRP A 18 2.07 26.49 -4.89
N ALA A 19 3.14 26.00 -5.53
CA ALA A 19 4.14 26.76 -6.27
C ALA A 19 5.08 27.68 -5.44
N SER A 20 6.19 27.10 -4.98
CA SER A 20 7.50 27.71 -5.19
C SER A 20 8.59 26.69 -4.86
N LEU A 21 9.27 26.23 -5.91
CA LEU A 21 10.56 25.56 -5.81
C LEU A 21 11.57 26.58 -5.23
N LYS A 22 11.64 26.69 -3.91
CA LYS A 22 12.76 27.40 -3.28
C LYS A 22 14.01 26.54 -3.49
N ARG A 23 14.79 26.89 -4.51
CA ARG A 23 16.21 26.48 -4.62
C ARG A 23 16.92 26.93 -3.35
N GLN A 24 17.76 26.07 -2.79
CA GLN A 24 18.70 26.47 -1.74
C GLN A 24 19.59 27.60 -2.26
N ALA A 25 20.12 28.42 -1.35
CA ALA A 25 21.07 29.50 -1.66
C ALA A 25 22.29 29.04 -2.48
N ASN A 26 22.59 27.72 -2.53
CA ASN A 26 23.71 27.12 -3.27
C ASN A 26 23.29 26.23 -4.45
N GLY A 27 22.05 26.30 -4.95
CA GLY A 27 21.66 25.63 -6.20
C GLY A 27 21.52 24.10 -6.17
N GLY A 28 21.79 23.43 -5.04
CA GLY A 28 21.55 22.00 -4.85
C GLY A 28 20.08 21.65 -4.55
N PRO A 29 19.63 20.41 -4.86
CA PRO A 29 18.28 19.97 -4.53
C PRO A 29 18.06 19.95 -3.00
N CYS A 30 16.98 20.56 -2.53
CA CYS A 30 16.57 20.55 -1.12
C CYS A 30 16.17 19.15 -0.66
N VAL A 31 17.08 18.33 -0.12
CA VAL A 31 16.74 17.04 0.48
C VAL A 31 16.08 17.23 1.84
N VAL A 32 14.81 16.81 2.02
CA VAL A 32 14.20 16.75 3.35
C VAL A 32 14.98 15.72 4.15
N LYS A 33 15.60 16.16 5.25
CA LYS A 33 16.38 15.28 6.12
C LYS A 33 15.50 14.13 6.60
N GLN A 34 15.92 12.91 6.30
CA GLN A 34 15.29 11.70 6.82
C GLN A 34 15.17 11.82 8.34
N SER A 35 13.95 11.72 8.84
CA SER A 35 13.67 11.87 10.27
C SER A 35 14.25 10.66 10.99
N ASN A 36 15.04 10.87 12.05
CA ASN A 36 15.48 9.76 12.92
C ASN A 36 14.30 9.08 13.65
N ASN A 37 13.11 9.69 13.63
CA ASN A 37 11.90 9.15 14.24
C ASN A 37 11.11 8.32 13.22
N TRP A 38 11.21 7.00 13.33
CA TRP A 38 10.50 6.04 12.50
C TRP A 38 8.97 6.21 12.52
N TYR A 39 8.40 6.59 13.67
CA TYR A 39 6.96 6.82 13.85
C TYR A 39 6.44 7.97 12.97
N LEU A 40 7.21 9.06 12.86
CA LEU A 40 6.81 10.20 12.03
C LEU A 40 6.81 9.82 10.55
N GLU A 41 7.79 9.06 10.10
CA GLU A 41 7.84 8.59 8.71
C GLU A 41 6.66 7.67 8.39
N LEU A 42 6.31 6.78 9.33
CA LEU A 42 5.16 5.91 9.21
C LEU A 42 3.86 6.71 9.07
N LEU A 43 3.61 7.67 9.97
CA LEU A 43 2.42 8.54 9.89
C LEU A 43 2.38 9.38 8.60
N LEU A 44 3.53 9.88 8.13
CA LEU A 44 3.62 10.61 6.87
C LEU A 44 3.22 9.71 5.69
N GLY A 45 3.72 8.46 5.67
CA GLY A 45 3.33 7.47 4.67
C GLY A 45 1.84 7.16 4.71
N MET A 46 1.28 6.97 5.91
CA MET A 46 -0.15 6.73 6.08
C MET A 46 -1.00 7.87 5.51
N ARG A 47 -0.63 9.12 5.83
CA ARG A 47 -1.33 10.33 5.36
C ARG A 47 -1.25 10.49 3.85
N ASP A 48 -0.05 10.34 3.30
CA ASP A 48 0.19 10.60 1.88
C ASP A 48 -0.40 9.50 0.97
N MET A 49 -0.72 8.32 1.54
CA MET A 49 -1.43 7.23 0.88
C MET A 49 -2.95 7.44 0.76
N LEU A 50 -3.56 8.32 1.58
CA LEU A 50 -5.02 8.48 1.64
C LEU A 50 -5.67 8.75 0.27
N PRO A 51 -5.12 9.60 -0.63
CA PRO A 51 -5.74 9.83 -1.94
C PRO A 51 -5.77 8.56 -2.82
N MET A 52 -4.71 7.74 -2.77
CA MET A 52 -4.64 6.48 -3.53
C MET A 52 -5.58 5.42 -2.93
N SER A 53 -5.82 5.52 -1.62
CA SER A 53 -6.71 4.60 -0.90
C SER A 53 -8.18 4.72 -1.32
N VAL A 54 -8.59 5.83 -1.93
CA VAL A 54 -9.97 5.99 -2.44
C VAL A 54 -10.27 4.97 -3.53
N ALA A 55 -9.35 4.74 -4.45
CA ALA A 55 -9.52 3.74 -5.50
C ALA A 55 -9.61 2.32 -4.92
N ALA A 56 -8.75 2.02 -3.95
CA ALA A 56 -8.77 0.75 -3.23
C ALA A 56 -10.05 0.57 -2.40
N ALA A 57 -10.58 1.64 -1.82
CA ALA A 57 -11.84 1.65 -1.08
C ALA A 57 -13.03 1.26 -1.97
N THR A 58 -13.15 1.89 -3.15
CA THR A 58 -14.21 1.56 -4.11
C THR A 58 -14.14 0.10 -4.54
N TYR A 59 -12.93 -0.41 -4.81
CA TYR A 59 -12.75 -1.80 -5.19
C TYR A 59 -13.08 -2.77 -4.04
N GLY A 60 -12.58 -2.50 -2.84
CA GLY A 60 -12.80 -3.36 -1.67
C GLY A 60 -14.28 -3.44 -1.28
N LEU A 61 -15.03 -2.34 -1.40
CA LEU A 61 -16.49 -2.35 -1.26
C LEU A 61 -17.16 -3.27 -2.28
N ALA A 62 -16.80 -3.13 -3.56
CA ALA A 62 -17.35 -3.95 -4.64
C ALA A 62 -17.05 -5.44 -4.44
N PHE A 63 -15.81 -5.77 -4.08
CA PHE A 63 -15.43 -7.15 -3.77
C PHE A 63 -16.25 -7.70 -2.59
N GLY A 64 -16.37 -6.94 -1.50
CA GLY A 64 -17.11 -7.38 -0.31
C GLY A 64 -18.56 -7.73 -0.63
N LEU A 65 -19.20 -6.92 -1.47
CA LEU A 65 -20.56 -7.14 -1.95
C LEU A 65 -20.68 -8.35 -2.89
N LEU A 66 -19.77 -8.48 -3.86
CA LEU A 66 -19.78 -9.59 -4.81
C LEU A 66 -19.50 -10.94 -4.15
N ALA A 67 -18.59 -10.98 -3.17
CA ALA A 67 -18.25 -12.21 -2.46
C ALA A 67 -19.45 -12.75 -1.68
N THR A 68 -20.17 -11.90 -0.96
CA THR A 68 -21.39 -12.30 -0.24
C THR A 68 -22.53 -12.70 -1.18
N GLN A 69 -22.69 -12.02 -2.32
CA GLN A 69 -23.63 -12.45 -3.37
C GLN A 69 -23.26 -13.79 -3.99
N SER A 70 -21.96 -14.11 -4.04
CA SER A 70 -21.43 -15.40 -4.52
C SER A 70 -21.55 -16.52 -3.48
N GLY A 71 -22.22 -16.27 -2.35
CA GLY A 71 -22.47 -17.26 -1.30
C GLY A 71 -21.37 -17.38 -0.24
N PHE A 72 -20.34 -16.53 -0.25
CA PHE A 72 -19.33 -16.50 0.79
C PHE A 72 -19.89 -15.84 2.05
N ASN A 73 -19.59 -16.41 3.22
CA ASN A 73 -19.93 -15.75 4.47
C ASN A 73 -18.98 -14.57 4.75
N ILE A 74 -19.38 -13.68 5.66
CA ILE A 74 -18.61 -12.47 6.00
C ILE A 74 -17.18 -12.83 6.46
N PHE A 75 -17.01 -13.89 7.26
CA PHE A 75 -15.70 -14.31 7.74
C PHE A 75 -14.80 -14.79 6.61
N GLN A 76 -15.33 -15.55 5.64
CA GLN A 76 -14.60 -16.00 4.47
C GLN A 76 -14.19 -14.82 3.59
N THR A 77 -15.11 -13.87 3.35
CA THR A 77 -14.86 -12.65 2.57
C THR A 77 -13.75 -11.79 3.18
N ILE A 78 -13.80 -11.55 4.49
CA ILE A 78 -12.78 -10.78 5.21
C ILE A 78 -11.45 -11.54 5.28
N SER A 79 -11.48 -12.85 5.55
CA SER A 79 -10.27 -13.68 5.60
C SER A 79 -9.55 -13.69 4.25
N MET A 80 -10.31 -13.79 3.16
CA MET A 80 -9.76 -13.70 1.82
C MET A 80 -9.13 -12.34 1.54
N SER A 81 -9.76 -11.25 1.98
CA SER A 81 -9.23 -9.88 1.86
C SER A 81 -7.95 -9.67 2.68
N ALA A 82 -7.89 -10.28 3.86
CA ALA A 82 -6.72 -10.20 4.73
C ALA A 82 -5.52 -11.00 4.18
N LEU A 83 -5.78 -12.14 3.53
CA LEU A 83 -4.75 -13.02 2.97
C LEU A 83 -4.30 -12.61 1.57
N VAL A 84 -5.25 -12.17 0.73
CA VAL A 84 -5.03 -11.83 -0.68
C VAL A 84 -5.12 -10.32 -0.83
N PHE A 85 -4.01 -9.64 -0.56
CA PHE A 85 -3.90 -8.19 -0.76
C PHE A 85 -3.66 -7.84 -2.23
N GLY A 86 -4.64 -8.15 -3.09
CA GLY A 86 -4.58 -7.91 -4.52
C GLY A 86 -5.95 -8.04 -5.16
N GLY A 87 -6.55 -6.91 -5.56
CA GLY A 87 -7.93 -6.89 -6.02
C GLY A 87 -8.26 -7.88 -7.12
N SER A 88 -7.59 -7.79 -8.27
CA SER A 88 -7.86 -8.66 -9.42
C SER A 88 -7.66 -10.14 -9.10
N SER A 89 -6.59 -10.48 -8.37
CA SER A 89 -6.37 -11.86 -7.92
C SER A 89 -7.47 -12.36 -6.98
N GLN A 90 -8.07 -11.46 -6.19
CA GLN A 90 -9.11 -11.81 -5.24
C GLN A 90 -10.43 -12.11 -5.95
N LEU A 91 -10.80 -11.32 -6.98
CA LEU A 91 -11.97 -11.64 -7.82
C LEU A 91 -11.79 -12.95 -8.57
N VAL A 92 -10.65 -13.18 -9.21
CA VAL A 92 -10.42 -14.43 -9.95
C VAL A 92 -10.40 -15.63 -9.00
N ALA A 93 -9.78 -15.50 -7.83
CA ALA A 93 -9.82 -16.57 -6.83
C ALA A 93 -11.25 -16.83 -6.34
N MET A 94 -12.07 -15.79 -6.15
CA MET A 94 -13.47 -15.91 -5.72
C MET A 94 -14.31 -16.60 -6.79
N GLU A 95 -14.16 -16.19 -8.05
CA GLU A 95 -14.84 -16.81 -9.20
C GLU A 95 -14.49 -18.30 -9.32
N GLN A 96 -13.21 -18.66 -9.23
CA GLN A 96 -12.82 -20.08 -9.33
C GLN A 96 -13.34 -20.92 -8.16
N LEU A 97 -13.35 -20.34 -6.96
CA LEU A 97 -13.90 -21.01 -5.78
C LEU A 97 -15.43 -21.15 -5.88
N SER A 98 -16.15 -20.17 -6.44
CA SER A 98 -17.61 -20.23 -6.59
C SER A 98 -18.07 -21.27 -7.62
N ILE A 99 -17.28 -21.53 -8.66
CA ILE A 99 -17.54 -22.60 -9.64
C ILE A 99 -16.93 -23.96 -9.26
N GLY A 100 -16.34 -24.09 -8.06
CA GLY A 100 -15.86 -25.37 -7.53
C GLY A 100 -14.54 -25.89 -8.09
N LEU A 101 -13.70 -25.05 -8.72
CA LEU A 101 -12.36 -25.46 -9.22
C LEU A 101 -11.35 -25.74 -8.10
N GLY A 102 -11.68 -25.38 -6.85
CA GLY A 102 -10.87 -25.64 -5.66
C GLY A 102 -9.76 -24.61 -5.42
N ALA A 103 -9.19 -24.68 -4.22
CA ALA A 103 -8.23 -23.68 -3.72
C ALA A 103 -6.91 -23.65 -4.51
N ALA A 104 -6.42 -24.79 -4.99
CA ALA A 104 -5.16 -24.86 -5.74
C ALA A 104 -5.22 -24.06 -7.05
N SER A 105 -6.32 -24.21 -7.80
CA SER A 105 -6.59 -23.44 -9.02
C SER A 105 -6.61 -21.94 -8.72
N ALA A 106 -7.36 -21.54 -7.69
CA ALA A 106 -7.51 -20.14 -7.28
C ALA A 106 -6.16 -19.50 -6.88
N ILE A 107 -5.34 -20.24 -6.13
CA ILE A 107 -3.99 -19.80 -5.74
C ILE A 107 -3.10 -19.61 -6.97
N LEU A 108 -3.11 -20.57 -7.91
CA LEU A 108 -2.31 -20.49 -9.12
C LEU A 108 -2.72 -19.30 -9.99
N ALA A 109 -4.01 -19.12 -10.24
CA ALA A 109 -4.54 -18.02 -11.05
C ALA A 109 -4.26 -16.66 -10.39
N GLY A 110 -4.53 -16.54 -9.09
CA GLY A 110 -4.24 -15.32 -8.33
C GLY A 110 -2.74 -14.99 -8.30
N SER A 111 -1.88 -16.01 -8.14
CA SER A 111 -0.43 -15.83 -8.17
C SER A 111 0.07 -15.40 -9.55
N ALA A 112 -0.47 -15.97 -10.63
CA ALA A 112 -0.13 -15.60 -12.00
C ALA A 112 -0.43 -14.12 -12.27
N LEU A 113 -1.59 -13.62 -11.83
CA LEU A 113 -1.94 -12.21 -11.95
C LEU A 113 -1.05 -11.29 -11.11
N ASN A 114 -0.55 -11.77 -9.98
CA ASN A 114 0.31 -11.01 -9.08
C ASN A 114 1.80 -11.13 -9.37
N MET A 115 2.23 -11.85 -10.41
CA MET A 115 3.66 -11.90 -10.78
C MET A 115 4.28 -10.51 -10.96
N ARG A 116 3.48 -9.50 -11.29
CA ARG A 116 3.89 -8.08 -11.33
C ARG A 116 4.53 -7.58 -10.03
N ILE A 117 4.13 -8.11 -8.87
CA ILE A 117 4.67 -7.74 -7.56
C ILE A 117 6.15 -8.12 -7.45
N LEU A 118 6.59 -9.18 -8.13
CA LEU A 118 8.01 -9.55 -8.20
C LEU A 118 8.85 -8.44 -8.87
N LEU A 119 8.33 -7.83 -9.93
CA LEU A 119 8.99 -6.72 -10.62
C LEU A 119 8.99 -5.45 -9.75
N VAL A 120 7.86 -5.17 -9.10
CA VAL A 120 7.71 -4.00 -8.22
C VAL A 120 8.67 -4.09 -7.03
N THR A 121 8.74 -5.25 -6.37
CA THR A 121 9.63 -5.49 -5.22
C THR A 121 11.11 -5.52 -5.61
N ALA A 122 11.45 -5.93 -6.83
CA ALA A 122 12.83 -5.82 -7.34
C ALA A 122 13.35 -4.37 -7.34
N THR A 123 12.47 -3.38 -7.61
CA THR A 123 12.84 -1.95 -7.54
C THR A 123 13.15 -1.47 -6.12
N MET A 124 12.69 -2.20 -5.11
CA MET A 124 12.87 -1.88 -3.69
C MET A 124 14.15 -2.47 -3.08
N ARG A 125 15.00 -3.13 -3.87
CA ARG A 125 16.22 -3.80 -3.39
C ARG A 125 17.05 -2.91 -2.47
N ASN A 126 17.25 -1.63 -2.82
CA ASN A 126 18.07 -0.72 -2.02
C ASN A 126 17.45 -0.38 -0.65
N VAL A 127 16.13 -0.48 -0.50
CA VAL A 127 15.42 -0.21 0.76
C VAL A 127 15.31 -1.45 1.63
N LEU A 128 15.20 -2.64 1.02
CA LEU A 128 14.98 -3.91 1.71
C LEU A 128 16.27 -4.71 1.98
N ALA A 129 17.32 -4.60 1.15
CA ALA A 129 18.47 -5.51 1.18
C ALA A 129 19.28 -5.49 2.48
N ALA A 130 19.32 -4.36 3.20
CA ALA A 130 20.07 -4.22 4.45
C ALA A 130 19.22 -4.52 5.71
N ARG A 131 18.00 -5.06 5.54
CA ARG A 131 17.05 -5.28 6.64
C ARG A 131 17.01 -6.74 7.08
N PRO A 132 16.65 -7.02 8.35
CA PRO A 132 16.44 -8.39 8.81
C PRO A 132 15.31 -9.06 8.03
N TRP A 133 15.37 -10.39 7.90
CA TRP A 133 14.45 -11.17 7.07
C TRP A 133 12.96 -10.91 7.33
N TRP A 134 12.58 -10.65 8.60
CA TRP A 134 11.19 -10.35 8.96
C TRP A 134 10.73 -8.98 8.42
N GLN A 135 11.61 -7.98 8.36
CA GLN A 135 11.31 -6.68 7.74
C GLN A 135 11.22 -6.79 6.23
N VAL A 136 12.03 -7.68 5.63
CA VAL A 136 11.93 -7.99 4.21
C VAL A 136 10.58 -8.67 3.92
N GLY A 137 10.17 -9.64 4.73
CA GLY A 137 8.87 -10.31 4.60
C GLY A 137 7.70 -9.33 4.72
N LEU A 138 7.65 -8.53 5.79
CA LEU A 138 6.62 -7.50 5.96
C LEU A 138 6.66 -6.45 4.84
N GLY A 139 7.85 -6.03 4.44
CA GLY A 139 8.03 -5.05 3.37
C GLY A 139 7.49 -5.56 2.04
N THR A 140 7.74 -6.82 1.71
CA THR A 140 7.22 -7.48 0.51
C THR A 140 5.72 -7.70 0.57
N PHE A 141 5.15 -8.06 1.74
CA PHE A 141 3.71 -8.23 1.91
C PHE A 141 2.94 -6.92 1.66
N PHE A 142 3.45 -5.80 2.19
CA PHE A 142 2.86 -4.48 1.98
C PHE A 142 3.27 -3.81 0.66
N ALA A 143 4.08 -4.48 -0.16
CA ALA A 143 4.50 -3.96 -1.46
C ALA A 143 3.37 -4.09 -2.47
N THR A 144 2.82 -2.94 -2.85
CA THR A 144 1.81 -2.78 -3.88
C THR A 144 2.32 -1.78 -4.90
N ASP A 145 1.72 -1.78 -6.09
CA ASP A 145 1.92 -0.70 -7.06
C ASP A 145 1.70 0.67 -6.43
N ALA A 146 0.67 0.83 -5.60
CA ALA A 146 0.40 2.09 -4.91
C ALA A 146 1.49 2.48 -3.89
N SER A 147 1.91 1.56 -3.01
CA SER A 147 2.88 1.87 -1.94
C SER A 147 4.29 2.09 -2.49
N VAL A 148 4.66 1.36 -3.54
CA VAL A 148 5.93 1.59 -4.23
C VAL A 148 5.88 2.86 -5.07
N ALA A 149 4.78 3.15 -5.76
CA ALA A 149 4.61 4.42 -6.47
C ALA A 149 4.63 5.62 -5.51
N LEU A 150 4.05 5.50 -4.31
CA LEU A 150 4.12 6.51 -3.27
C LEU A 150 5.59 6.79 -2.87
N MET A 151 6.37 5.74 -2.64
CA MET A 151 7.81 5.89 -2.35
C MET A 151 8.59 6.49 -3.54
N GLN A 152 8.33 6.02 -4.76
CA GLN A 152 9.02 6.49 -5.96
C GLN A 152 8.68 7.94 -6.28
N SER A 153 7.43 8.37 -6.08
CA SER A 153 7.00 9.77 -6.28
C SER A 153 7.54 10.73 -5.20
N ALA A 154 7.87 10.21 -4.02
CA ALA A 154 8.54 10.96 -2.95
C ALA A 154 10.00 11.31 -3.32
N LYS A 155 10.67 10.46 -4.10
CA LYS A 155 12.10 10.62 -4.45
C LYS A 155 12.41 11.91 -5.25
N PRO A 156 11.71 12.26 -6.36
CA PRO A 156 11.91 13.53 -7.06
C PRO A 156 11.50 14.76 -6.25
N ARG A 157 10.59 14.59 -5.29
CA ARG A 157 10.12 15.66 -4.39
C ARG A 157 11.04 15.89 -3.20
N ASN A 158 12.19 15.19 -3.17
CA ASN A 158 13.14 15.22 -2.07
C ASN A 158 12.51 14.89 -0.70
N MET A 159 11.46 14.07 -0.69
CA MET A 159 10.78 13.60 0.51
C MET A 159 11.43 12.31 1.03
N THR A 160 11.07 11.86 2.23
CA THR A 160 11.63 10.62 2.80
C THR A 160 11.26 9.41 1.95
N THR A 161 12.26 8.61 1.56
CA THR A 161 12.10 7.31 0.88
C THR A 161 12.44 6.16 1.83
N SER A 162 12.19 6.35 3.11
CA SER A 162 12.50 5.39 4.16
C SER A 162 11.61 4.16 4.08
N TYR A 163 12.12 3.05 4.62
CA TYR A 163 11.35 1.82 4.82
C TYR A 163 10.05 2.10 5.59
N TRP A 164 10.09 2.92 6.64
CA TRP A 164 8.93 3.22 7.48
C TRP A 164 7.87 4.07 6.78
N TYR A 165 8.29 4.98 5.90
CA TYR A 165 7.36 5.75 5.07
C TYR A 165 6.58 4.86 4.11
N PHE A 166 7.28 3.94 3.44
CA PHE A 166 6.64 2.94 2.60
C PHE A 166 5.72 2.00 3.39
N LEU A 167 6.19 1.50 4.52
CA LEU A 167 5.42 0.59 5.37
C LEU A 167 4.15 1.26 5.88
N GLY A 168 4.23 2.54 6.28
CA GLY A 168 3.08 3.33 6.70
C GLY A 168 2.02 3.46 5.61
N GLY A 169 2.45 3.73 4.37
CA GLY A 169 1.52 3.77 3.23
C GLY A 169 0.91 2.41 2.91
N GLY A 170 1.71 1.35 2.82
CA GLY A 170 1.19 0.00 2.56
C GLY A 170 0.25 -0.50 3.66
N ALA A 171 0.58 -0.25 4.92
CA ALA A 171 -0.24 -0.65 6.08
C ALA A 171 -1.56 0.14 6.16
N SER A 172 -1.56 1.46 5.91
CA SER A 172 -2.82 2.22 5.90
C SER A 172 -3.74 1.75 4.77
N LEU A 173 -3.17 1.50 3.59
CA LEU A 173 -3.92 0.97 2.45
C LEU A 173 -4.53 -0.40 2.79
N TYR A 174 -3.78 -1.28 3.45
CA TYR A 174 -4.25 -2.60 3.88
C TYR A 174 -5.38 -2.53 4.92
N VAL A 175 -5.27 -1.65 5.91
CA VAL A 175 -6.33 -1.46 6.90
C VAL A 175 -7.61 -0.93 6.25
N ILE A 176 -7.48 0.06 5.36
CA ILE A 176 -8.61 0.60 4.60
C ILE A 176 -9.23 -0.51 3.74
N TRP A 177 -8.40 -1.29 3.04
CA TRP A 177 -8.84 -2.42 2.20
C TRP A 177 -9.72 -3.42 2.96
N ILE A 178 -9.27 -3.89 4.13
CA ILE A 178 -10.06 -4.83 4.94
C ILE A 178 -11.34 -4.16 5.45
N ALA A 179 -11.25 -2.92 5.94
CA ALA A 179 -12.39 -2.21 6.50
C ALA A 179 -13.49 -2.01 5.44
N VAL A 180 -13.12 -1.60 4.23
CA VAL A 180 -14.08 -1.41 3.15
C VAL A 180 -14.65 -2.72 2.62
N THR A 181 -13.87 -3.81 2.60
CA THR A 181 -14.39 -5.14 2.28
C THR A 181 -15.43 -5.59 3.31
N ALA A 182 -15.16 -5.38 4.60
CA ALA A 182 -16.11 -5.70 5.66
C ALA A 182 -17.41 -4.87 5.51
N ILE A 183 -17.29 -3.57 5.24
CA ILE A 183 -18.46 -2.70 4.98
C ILE A 183 -19.26 -3.23 3.78
N GLY A 184 -18.61 -3.55 2.66
CA GLY A 184 -19.27 -4.08 1.47
C GLY A 184 -20.03 -5.38 1.74
N ALA A 185 -19.41 -6.31 2.47
CA ALA A 185 -20.02 -7.58 2.87
C ALA A 185 -21.24 -7.38 3.78
N ILE A 186 -21.15 -6.48 4.76
CA ILE A 186 -22.26 -6.17 5.67
C ILE A 186 -23.42 -5.52 4.91
N VAL A 187 -23.13 -4.54 4.05
CA VAL A 187 -24.15 -3.84 3.24
C VAL A 187 -24.88 -4.84 2.34
N SER A 188 -24.16 -5.76 1.70
CA SER A 188 -24.78 -6.78 0.87
C SER A 188 -25.73 -7.69 1.64
N LEU A 189 -25.42 -8.05 2.89
CA LEU A 189 -26.31 -8.87 3.70
C LEU A 189 -27.64 -8.15 3.97
N SER A 190 -27.59 -6.85 4.26
CA SER A 190 -28.79 -6.03 4.45
C SER A 190 -29.66 -5.93 3.19
N LEU A 191 -29.04 -5.96 2.00
CA LEU A 191 -29.77 -5.92 0.72
C LEU A 191 -30.44 -7.26 0.36
N ILE A 192 -29.89 -8.39 0.81
CA ILE A 192 -30.45 -9.73 0.52
C ILE A 192 -31.70 -10.02 1.38
N HIS A 193 -31.87 -9.30 2.49
CA HIS A 193 -33.02 -9.47 3.41
C HIS A 193 -34.19 -8.50 3.16
N ILE A 194 -34.14 -7.70 2.09
CA ILE A 194 -35.24 -6.82 1.64
C ILE A 194 -35.83 -7.42 0.36
#